data_AF-A0A970A9E6-F1
#
_entry.id   AF-A0A970A9E6-F1
#
_cell.length_a   1.000
_cell.length_b   1.000
_cell.length_c   1.000
_cell.angle_alpha   90.00
_cell.angle_beta   90.00
_cell.angle_gamma   90.00
#
_symmetry.space_group_name_H-M   'P 1'
#
loop_
_entity.id
_entity.type
_entity.pdbx_description
1 polymer ?
#
loop_
_entity_poly.entity_id
_entity_poly.type
_entity_poly.pdbx_seq_one_letter_code
_entity_poly.pdbx_strand_id
1 'polypeptide(L)'
;MKEQKKIVSRFLCSGILAIGIILSLFSMNTSVSAEVIEDSSDNLSVPTETDVSATTSAESAPETELVVPDAISPTIEQDDLERTDITLSDQEISLQRMAESFAFEDAKNVEKDLENSADVASSADNPDSEPTVAMKEEPSQEDSQADIINNFSRTQTVPNPVSQEQVAGETSNETKPDSEPETKPQPEPEPEPVLETLYVQTATLAVRPAKNSTALLGLLTKGTQVNGYREGVWLRITYNNKTAYVAAKFTDVTPPPIETLYVQTRSLAVRPAKNSTVSVGSLRRGTQVNGYREGAWIRITYNGNTAYVATKFTDVTLPAILETFYVQTTTLAVRPAKNSKVSLGILSKGAKISGYCEGAWIRITYNGKTAYVATKFTDVKAPPLTTFYVKSRSLAIRPARNSTKLLGLFSKGAKLEGYREGAWIRFIYKGKTAYIATKFTSYEVVDPRTGVQKLDMVLEEARKWIGTNERNMGHKYIIDTYNNQPNLPRGMKVGYRDHWCDVFVSFIGIQTNTTDIIGSESYVPYHMQFFMNKGQWIEDGTITPRSGDLAFFNWDATSQPNYEIPGHVSIVESVHDGYFYSIDANMFPEEWGIGYVERNQYAIGESVIRGFARPVYK
;
A
#
# COMPACT_ATOMS: atom_id res chain seq x y z
N MET A 1 -0.62 -13.16 45.67
CA MET A 1 -0.54 -13.10 44.19
C MET A 1 -0.37 -11.66 43.72
N LYS A 2 0.85 -11.14 43.86
CA LYS A 2 1.40 -9.99 43.13
C LYS A 2 2.66 -10.51 42.45
N GLU A 3 3.09 -9.86 41.38
CA GLU A 3 4.12 -10.32 40.42
C GLU A 3 3.70 -11.51 39.54
N GLN A 4 3.57 -11.23 38.23
CA GLN A 4 3.74 -12.09 37.03
C GLN A 4 3.08 -11.45 35.77
N LYS A 5 3.25 -10.13 35.58
CA LYS A 5 2.93 -9.43 34.31
C LYS A 5 3.87 -8.24 34.06
N LYS A 6 5.12 -8.56 33.70
CA LYS A 6 6.10 -7.64 33.09
C LYS A 6 7.23 -8.45 32.46
N ILE A 7 7.15 -8.68 31.13
CA ILE A 7 8.22 -8.95 30.14
C ILE A 7 7.50 -9.39 28.86
N VAL A 8 7.03 -8.43 28.03
CA VAL A 8 6.94 -8.49 26.55
C VAL A 8 6.78 -7.04 26.07
N SER A 9 7.88 -6.30 25.87
CA SER A 9 7.84 -4.95 25.27
C SER A 9 9.24 -4.50 24.81
N ARG A 10 9.89 -5.30 23.95
CA ARG A 10 11.20 -4.96 23.34
C ARG A 10 11.42 -5.64 21.97
N PHE A 11 10.47 -5.56 21.03
CA PHE A 11 10.72 -5.83 19.61
C PHE A 11 9.65 -5.14 18.75
N LEU A 12 9.90 -3.89 18.34
CA LEU A 12 9.08 -3.17 17.35
C LEU A 12 9.83 -1.93 16.82
N CYS A 13 10.95 -2.18 16.12
CA CYS A 13 11.66 -1.24 15.24
C CYS A 13 12.55 -2.04 14.26
N SER A 14 11.96 -3.02 13.59
CA SER A 14 12.48 -3.76 12.42
C SER A 14 11.39 -4.76 12.00
N GLY A 15 10.86 -4.66 10.78
CA GLY A 15 9.92 -5.65 10.24
C GLY A 15 8.60 -5.09 9.70
N ILE A 16 8.64 -4.36 8.58
CA ILE A 16 7.55 -4.35 7.59
C ILE A 16 8.19 -4.42 6.19
N LEU A 17 8.42 -5.65 5.72
CA LEU A 17 8.34 -5.99 4.29
C LEU A 17 8.26 -7.52 4.13
N ALA A 18 7.04 -8.05 4.04
CA ALA A 18 6.72 -9.35 3.44
C ALA A 18 5.19 -9.50 3.37
N ILE A 19 4.61 -9.25 2.20
CA ILE A 19 3.30 -9.80 1.85
C ILE A 19 3.53 -11.26 1.47
N GLY A 20 2.65 -12.16 1.92
CA GLY A 20 2.71 -13.56 1.51
C GLY A 20 2.01 -13.80 0.18
N ILE A 21 2.55 -14.70 -0.64
CA ILE A 21 1.78 -15.64 -1.47
C ILE A 21 2.68 -16.87 -1.78
N ILE A 22 1.99 -17.96 -2.08
CA ILE A 22 2.36 -19.37 -2.05
C ILE A 22 3.25 -19.85 -3.23
N LEU A 23 4.03 -20.91 -2.97
CA LEU A 23 4.74 -21.85 -3.88
C LEU A 23 5.18 -21.38 -5.29
N SER A 24 6.49 -21.35 -5.50
CA SER A 24 7.13 -22.20 -6.53
C SER A 24 8.63 -22.38 -6.27
N LEU A 25 9.17 -23.55 -6.61
CA LEU A 25 10.61 -23.85 -6.58
C LEU A 25 11.25 -23.30 -7.85
N PHE A 26 12.34 -22.51 -7.76
CA PHE A 26 13.58 -22.65 -8.55
C PHE A 26 14.62 -21.59 -8.11
N SER A 27 15.89 -21.82 -8.45
CA SER A 27 17.07 -21.13 -7.90
C SER A 27 17.08 -19.60 -8.06
N MET A 28 17.52 -18.89 -7.00
CA MET A 28 18.01 -17.51 -7.11
C MET A 28 19.45 -17.36 -6.65
N ASN A 29 20.28 -16.90 -7.59
CA ASN A 29 21.61 -16.37 -7.34
C ASN A 29 21.45 -14.87 -7.04
N THR A 30 21.79 -14.39 -5.84
CA THR A 30 21.62 -12.98 -5.45
C THR A 30 22.94 -12.29 -5.14
N SER A 31 23.41 -11.51 -6.11
CA SER A 31 24.55 -10.59 -5.97
C SER A 31 24.11 -9.30 -5.25
N VAL A 32 24.86 -8.89 -4.22
CA VAL A 32 24.68 -7.58 -3.57
C VAL A 32 25.42 -6.51 -4.37
N SER A 33 24.68 -5.65 -5.08
CA SER A 33 25.22 -4.43 -5.67
C SER A 33 25.37 -3.34 -4.61
N ALA A 34 26.59 -2.86 -4.40
CA ALA A 34 26.86 -1.68 -3.59
C ALA A 34 26.91 -0.44 -4.48
N GLU A 35 26.10 0.56 -4.13
CA GLU A 35 26.00 1.84 -4.84
C GLU A 35 27.29 2.66 -4.69
N VAL A 36 27.93 2.99 -5.81
CA VAL A 36 29.11 3.86 -5.87
C VAL A 36 28.63 5.31 -5.85
N ILE A 37 29.00 6.04 -4.79
CA ILE A 37 28.86 7.50 -4.76
C ILE A 37 30.26 8.07 -5.01
N GLU A 38 30.44 8.72 -6.16
CA GLU A 38 31.66 9.46 -6.48
C GLU A 38 31.72 10.75 -5.64
N ASP A 39 32.82 10.95 -4.90
CA ASP A 39 33.12 12.23 -4.25
C ASP A 39 33.58 13.22 -5.33
N SER A 40 32.74 14.19 -5.65
CA SER A 40 33.12 15.35 -6.48
C SER A 40 33.88 16.35 -5.61
N SER A 41 35.18 16.48 -5.82
CA SER A 41 36.02 17.46 -5.12
C SER A 41 35.93 18.83 -5.78
N ASP A 42 34.97 19.66 -5.34
CA ASP A 42 34.95 21.10 -5.65
C ASP A 42 36.19 21.80 -5.09
N ASN A 43 37.07 22.26 -5.99
CA ASN A 43 38.23 23.07 -5.64
C ASN A 43 38.00 24.52 -6.12
N LEU A 44 37.69 25.42 -5.17
CA LEU A 44 37.50 26.85 -5.44
C LEU A 44 38.86 27.56 -5.53
N SER A 45 39.24 28.12 -6.68
CA SER A 45 40.19 29.25 -6.78
C SER A 45 40.17 29.97 -8.14
N VAL A 46 39.71 31.23 -8.11
CA VAL A 46 40.11 32.39 -8.96
C VAL A 46 39.82 32.36 -10.49
N PRO A 47 39.16 33.40 -11.05
CA PRO A 47 39.01 33.60 -12.49
C PRO A 47 40.14 34.45 -13.10
N THR A 48 40.35 34.31 -14.40
CA THR A 48 41.03 35.30 -15.25
C THR A 48 40.15 35.62 -16.46
N GLU A 49 40.04 36.91 -16.76
CA GLU A 49 39.26 37.44 -17.89
C GLU A 49 39.96 37.16 -19.23
N THR A 50 39.18 37.00 -20.31
CA THR A 50 39.40 37.72 -21.57
C THR A 50 38.19 37.58 -22.49
N ASP A 51 37.91 38.63 -23.26
CA ASP A 51 36.89 38.69 -24.32
C ASP A 51 37.10 37.64 -25.43
N VAL A 52 36.06 37.33 -26.22
CA VAL A 52 35.86 37.85 -27.60
C VAL A 52 34.38 37.73 -28.00
N SER A 53 33.94 38.64 -28.87
CA SER A 53 32.59 38.96 -29.36
C SER A 53 31.89 37.98 -30.33
N ALA A 54 30.55 38.07 -30.37
CA ALA A 54 29.65 37.96 -31.55
C ALA A 54 29.60 36.60 -32.30
N THR A 55 28.55 36.24 -33.06
CA THR A 55 27.51 37.04 -33.75
C THR A 55 26.20 36.25 -33.91
N THR A 56 25.13 36.93 -34.33
CA THR A 56 23.81 36.40 -34.69
C THR A 56 23.81 35.47 -35.92
N SER A 57 22.87 34.52 -35.98
CA SER A 57 21.77 34.54 -36.98
C SER A 57 20.80 33.36 -36.82
N ALA A 58 19.57 33.52 -37.30
CA ALA A 58 18.55 32.48 -37.42
C ALA A 58 18.34 32.13 -38.90
N GLU A 59 17.85 30.92 -39.21
CA GLU A 59 17.14 30.65 -40.47
C GLU A 59 16.27 29.37 -40.36
N SER A 60 15.06 29.45 -40.94
CA SER A 60 14.19 28.41 -41.52
C SER A 60 14.20 26.93 -41.05
N ALA A 61 12.99 26.43 -40.75
CA ALA A 61 12.58 25.06 -41.07
C ALA A 61 12.11 24.95 -42.54
N PRO A 62 11.89 23.73 -43.06
CA PRO A 62 10.87 23.51 -44.09
C PRO A 62 9.80 22.50 -43.67
N GLU A 63 8.63 22.64 -44.28
CA GLU A 63 7.45 21.77 -44.16
C GLU A 63 7.61 20.50 -45.00
N THR A 64 6.83 19.44 -44.70
CA THR A 64 6.56 18.35 -45.63
C THR A 64 5.09 17.95 -45.62
N GLU A 65 4.57 17.69 -46.81
CA GLU A 65 3.13 17.63 -47.15
C GLU A 65 2.36 16.39 -46.68
N LEU A 66 1.03 16.55 -46.72
CA LEU A 66 0.02 15.50 -46.65
C LEU A 66 0.05 14.61 -47.90
N VAL A 67 -0.11 13.29 -47.72
CA VAL A 67 -0.54 12.38 -48.79
C VAL A 67 -1.68 11.50 -48.28
N VAL A 68 -2.81 11.56 -48.97
CA VAL A 68 -3.95 10.64 -48.84
C VAL A 68 -3.91 9.68 -50.04
N PRO A 69 -4.33 8.42 -49.87
CA PRO A 69 -5.00 7.75 -50.98
C PRO A 69 -6.34 7.10 -50.59
N ASP A 70 -7.18 6.93 -51.61
CA ASP A 70 -8.60 6.61 -51.54
C ASP A 70 -8.95 5.15 -51.20
N ALA A 71 -10.25 4.97 -50.93
CA ALA A 71 -10.93 3.72 -50.68
C ALA A 71 -10.82 2.68 -51.82
N ILE A 72 -10.74 1.41 -51.43
CA ILE A 72 -11.16 0.27 -52.26
C ILE A 72 -12.06 -0.63 -51.41
N SER A 73 -13.26 -0.90 -51.92
CA SER A 73 -14.17 -1.93 -51.39
C SER A 73 -14.05 -3.20 -52.25
N PRO A 74 -14.18 -4.38 -51.64
CA PRO A 74 -14.91 -5.44 -52.32
C PRO A 74 -15.93 -6.17 -51.42
N THR A 75 -17.13 -6.27 -51.97
CA THR A 75 -18.00 -7.46 -52.11
C THR A 75 -17.85 -8.64 -51.14
N ILE A 76 -19.02 -9.06 -50.62
CA ILE A 76 -19.26 -10.25 -49.80
C ILE A 76 -19.20 -11.53 -50.65
N GLU A 77 -18.50 -12.55 -50.17
CA GLU A 77 -18.83 -13.97 -50.43
C GLU A 77 -19.06 -14.68 -49.07
N GLN A 78 -19.90 -15.73 -49.08
CA GLN A 78 -20.26 -16.51 -47.88
C GLN A 78 -19.44 -17.81 -47.78
N ASP A 79 -19.54 -18.48 -46.62
CA ASP A 79 -18.90 -19.74 -46.20
C ASP A 79 -17.38 -19.58 -45.93
N ASP A 80 -16.86 -19.78 -44.72
CA ASP A 80 -17.02 -20.97 -43.88
C ASP A 80 -17.10 -20.69 -42.36
N LEU A 81 -17.67 -21.65 -41.61
CA LEU A 81 -17.83 -21.61 -40.15
C LEU A 81 -16.61 -22.14 -39.40
N GLU A 82 -15.66 -21.27 -39.05
CA GLU A 82 -14.73 -21.52 -37.93
C GLU A 82 -14.97 -20.54 -36.77
N ARG A 83 -15.19 -21.11 -35.58
CA ARG A 83 -15.54 -20.38 -34.37
C ARG A 83 -14.29 -19.78 -33.72
N THR A 84 -13.85 -18.62 -34.20
CA THR A 84 -12.83 -17.83 -33.52
C THR A 84 -13.37 -17.31 -32.18
N ASP A 85 -12.67 -17.59 -31.07
CA ASP A 85 -12.97 -16.97 -29.78
C ASP A 85 -12.69 -15.46 -29.86
N ILE A 86 -13.75 -14.66 -30.09
CA ILE A 86 -13.68 -13.20 -30.05
C ILE A 86 -13.53 -12.80 -28.58
N THR A 87 -12.33 -12.38 -28.19
CA THR A 87 -12.12 -11.65 -26.93
C THR A 87 -12.72 -10.26 -27.07
N LEU A 88 -13.97 -10.12 -26.58
CA LEU A 88 -14.63 -8.83 -26.42
C LEU A 88 -13.75 -7.89 -25.58
N SER A 89 -13.69 -6.63 -25.99
CA SER A 89 -13.08 -5.58 -25.18
C SER A 89 -13.88 -5.33 -23.91
N ASP A 90 -13.23 -4.74 -22.90
CA ASP A 90 -13.83 -4.39 -21.62
C ASP A 90 -15.14 -3.58 -21.76
N GLN A 91 -15.18 -2.68 -22.75
CA GLN A 91 -16.37 -1.88 -23.06
C GLN A 91 -17.49 -2.72 -23.68
N GLU A 92 -17.18 -3.69 -24.55
CA GLU A 92 -18.18 -4.58 -25.15
C GLU A 92 -18.79 -5.52 -24.10
N ILE A 93 -17.98 -6.04 -23.16
CA ILE A 93 -18.46 -6.82 -22.01
C ILE A 93 -19.42 -5.98 -21.14
N SER A 94 -19.05 -4.72 -20.86
CA SER A 94 -19.93 -3.81 -20.11
C SER A 94 -21.22 -3.47 -20.87
N LEU A 95 -21.15 -3.28 -22.19
CA LEU A 95 -22.32 -2.97 -23.02
C LEU A 95 -23.28 -4.16 -23.10
N GLN A 96 -22.76 -5.38 -23.21
CA GLN A 96 -23.57 -6.60 -23.20
C GLN A 96 -24.33 -6.76 -21.87
N ARG A 97 -23.62 -6.67 -20.72
CA ARG A 97 -24.23 -6.80 -19.40
C ARG A 97 -25.29 -5.72 -19.11
N MET A 98 -25.06 -4.50 -19.59
CA MET A 98 -26.08 -3.45 -19.54
C MET A 98 -27.30 -3.79 -20.39
N ALA A 99 -27.11 -4.24 -21.64
CA ALA A 99 -28.23 -4.60 -22.53
C ALA A 99 -29.10 -5.71 -21.94
N GLU A 100 -28.47 -6.72 -21.32
CA GLU A 100 -29.16 -7.78 -20.57
C GLU A 100 -29.97 -7.22 -19.38
N SER A 101 -29.43 -6.22 -18.66
CA SER A 101 -30.13 -5.57 -17.55
C SER A 101 -31.31 -4.68 -17.98
N PHE A 102 -31.15 -3.96 -19.10
CA PHE A 102 -32.19 -3.06 -19.61
C PHE A 102 -33.39 -3.84 -20.16
N ALA A 103 -33.15 -4.96 -20.83
CA ALA A 103 -34.21 -5.87 -21.25
C ALA A 103 -35.03 -6.42 -20.06
N PHE A 104 -34.41 -6.58 -18.88
CA PHE A 104 -35.09 -7.04 -17.67
C PHE A 104 -35.88 -5.93 -16.97
N GLU A 105 -35.33 -4.70 -16.89
CA GLU A 105 -36.01 -3.60 -16.21
C GLU A 105 -37.12 -2.97 -17.07
N ASP A 106 -36.96 -2.89 -18.40
CA ASP A 106 -38.04 -2.49 -19.30
C ASP A 106 -39.22 -3.50 -19.25
N ALA A 107 -38.94 -4.79 -19.07
CA ALA A 107 -39.98 -5.80 -18.87
C ALA A 107 -40.76 -5.59 -17.56
N LYS A 108 -40.09 -5.28 -16.44
CA LYS A 108 -40.76 -4.93 -15.18
C LYS A 108 -41.58 -3.65 -15.26
N ASN A 109 -41.09 -2.64 -15.98
CA ASN A 109 -41.81 -1.38 -16.12
C ASN A 109 -43.09 -1.56 -16.94
N VAL A 110 -43.07 -2.38 -17.99
CA VAL A 110 -44.29 -2.79 -18.72
C VAL A 110 -45.28 -3.53 -17.81
N GLU A 111 -44.79 -4.41 -16.93
CA GLU A 111 -45.64 -5.15 -15.97
C GLU A 111 -46.28 -4.20 -14.93
N LYS A 112 -45.51 -3.24 -14.39
CA LYS A 112 -45.95 -2.20 -13.44
C LYS A 112 -46.92 -1.18 -14.06
N ASP A 113 -46.74 -0.83 -15.33
CA ASP A 113 -47.66 0.06 -16.06
C ASP A 113 -48.98 -0.66 -16.40
N LEU A 114 -48.94 -1.98 -16.66
CA LEU A 114 -50.14 -2.80 -16.83
C LEU A 114 -50.94 -2.88 -15.53
N GLU A 115 -50.30 -3.10 -14.37
CA GLU A 115 -50.97 -3.10 -13.06
C GLU A 115 -51.62 -1.73 -12.75
N ASN A 116 -50.89 -0.62 -12.93
CA ASN A 116 -51.46 0.73 -12.74
C ASN A 116 -52.58 1.08 -13.74
N SER A 117 -52.64 0.43 -14.90
CA SER A 117 -53.74 0.64 -15.86
C SER A 117 -55.04 -0.09 -15.48
N ALA A 118 -54.96 -1.15 -14.68
CA ALA A 118 -56.11 -1.95 -14.27
C ALA A 118 -56.96 -1.25 -13.19
N ASP A 119 -56.33 -0.55 -12.24
CA ASP A 119 -57.00 0.09 -11.10
C ASP A 119 -57.78 1.39 -11.45
N VAL A 120 -57.61 1.92 -12.66
CA VAL A 120 -58.33 3.14 -13.13
C VAL A 120 -59.71 2.80 -13.73
N ALA A 121 -60.03 1.51 -13.91
CA ALA A 121 -61.26 1.04 -14.57
C ALA A 121 -62.40 0.66 -13.61
N SER A 122 -62.40 1.11 -12.34
CA SER A 122 -63.54 0.86 -11.42
C SER A 122 -63.83 2.00 -10.44
N SER A 123 -64.31 3.14 -10.94
CA SER A 123 -65.05 4.10 -10.09
C SER A 123 -66.12 4.86 -10.86
N ALA A 124 -67.36 4.38 -10.77
CA ALA A 124 -68.56 5.14 -11.08
C ALA A 124 -69.62 4.82 -10.01
N ASP A 125 -69.59 5.57 -8.90
CA ASP A 125 -70.75 6.30 -8.37
C ASP A 125 -70.44 6.93 -7.00
N ASN A 126 -71.01 8.10 -6.78
CA ASN A 126 -71.00 8.94 -5.57
C ASN A 126 -72.49 9.11 -5.18
N PRO A 127 -72.91 9.68 -4.02
CA PRO A 127 -72.15 10.17 -2.85
C PRO A 127 -72.70 9.67 -1.49
N ASP A 128 -72.08 10.04 -0.36
CA ASP A 128 -72.59 11.12 0.54
C ASP A 128 -71.93 11.19 1.95
N SER A 129 -72.03 12.38 2.55
CA SER A 129 -71.90 12.69 4.00
C SER A 129 -70.54 12.50 4.74
N GLU A 130 -69.86 13.64 4.93
CA GLU A 130 -69.16 14.02 6.17
C GLU A 130 -70.21 14.38 7.29
N PRO A 131 -69.85 14.73 8.56
CA PRO A 131 -68.53 14.74 9.24
C PRO A 131 -68.52 14.30 10.74
N THR A 132 -67.36 14.47 11.41
CA THR A 132 -67.14 15.02 12.79
C THR A 132 -66.55 14.15 13.93
N VAL A 133 -65.77 14.84 14.80
CA VAL A 133 -65.30 14.54 16.19
C VAL A 133 -64.48 13.25 16.40
N ALA A 134 -63.18 13.21 16.74
CA ALA A 134 -62.26 13.96 17.62
C ALA A 134 -62.02 13.37 19.04
N MET A 135 -60.72 13.22 19.34
CA MET A 135 -60.04 13.29 20.67
C MET A 135 -60.10 12.13 21.70
N LYS A 136 -58.93 12.00 22.36
CA LYS A 136 -58.63 11.38 23.68
C LYS A 136 -58.67 9.85 23.77
N GLU A 137 -57.87 9.16 24.56
CA GLU A 137 -56.62 9.32 25.34
C GLU A 137 -56.37 7.91 25.94
N GLU A 138 -55.19 7.61 26.47
CA GLU A 138 -54.82 6.34 27.15
C GLU A 138 -55.60 6.11 28.49
N PRO A 139 -55.36 5.09 29.37
CA PRO A 139 -54.26 4.10 29.43
C PRO A 139 -54.59 2.69 30.01
N SER A 140 -53.52 1.96 30.42
CA SER A 140 -53.44 0.87 31.44
C SER A 140 -53.78 -0.58 31.01
N GLN A 141 -53.31 -1.64 31.68
CA GLN A 141 -52.05 -2.00 32.39
C GLN A 141 -52.17 -3.50 32.82
N GLU A 142 -51.06 -4.25 32.84
CA GLU A 142 -50.81 -5.49 33.65
C GLU A 142 -51.81 -6.69 33.42
N ASP A 143 -51.55 -7.98 33.74
CA ASP A 143 -50.46 -8.63 34.49
C ASP A 143 -50.28 -10.15 34.16
N SER A 144 -49.12 -10.71 34.54
CA SER A 144 -48.86 -12.09 35.03
C SER A 144 -48.96 -13.38 34.13
N GLN A 145 -47.84 -14.13 34.09
CA GLN A 145 -47.58 -15.57 34.44
C GLN A 145 -48.57 -16.70 34.02
N ALA A 146 -48.22 -17.99 33.84
CA ALA A 146 -47.01 -18.82 33.65
C ALA A 146 -47.53 -20.18 33.06
N ASP A 147 -46.82 -21.05 32.35
CA ASP A 147 -45.82 -22.05 32.80
C ASP A 147 -45.74 -23.16 31.70
N ILE A 148 -44.64 -23.94 31.65
CA ILE A 148 -44.54 -25.39 31.28
C ILE A 148 -43.09 -25.80 30.94
N ILE A 149 -42.37 -26.17 32.01
CA ILE A 149 -41.64 -27.44 32.22
C ILE A 149 -40.70 -27.99 31.11
N ASN A 150 -39.40 -27.95 31.42
CA ASN A 150 -38.35 -28.86 30.92
C ASN A 150 -38.58 -30.32 31.36
N ASN A 151 -38.13 -31.30 30.57
CA ASN A 151 -37.87 -32.65 31.10
C ASN A 151 -36.68 -33.37 30.44
N PHE A 152 -35.94 -34.15 31.22
CA PHE A 152 -34.64 -34.76 30.87
C PHE A 152 -34.66 -36.28 31.12
N SER A 153 -34.07 -37.05 30.20
CA SER A 153 -33.46 -38.41 30.27
C SER A 153 -33.75 -39.42 31.40
N ARG A 154 -33.88 -40.73 31.03
CA ARG A 154 -33.38 -41.95 31.76
C ARG A 154 -33.70 -43.26 30.98
N THR A 155 -33.06 -44.46 31.11
CA THR A 155 -31.81 -44.98 31.76
C THR A 155 -31.38 -46.33 31.13
N GLN A 156 -30.19 -46.85 31.48
CA GLN A 156 -29.75 -48.29 31.40
C GLN A 156 -29.51 -48.90 30.00
N THR A 157 -28.76 -50.00 29.79
CA THR A 157 -27.85 -50.89 30.59
C THR A 157 -26.55 -51.12 29.77
N VAL A 158 -25.34 -51.50 30.23
CA VAL A 158 -24.76 -52.40 31.29
C VAL A 158 -24.71 -53.89 30.87
N PRO A 159 -23.61 -54.70 31.05
CA PRO A 159 -22.36 -54.49 31.83
C PRO A 159 -20.99 -54.77 31.14
N ASN A 160 -19.92 -54.55 31.93
CA ASN A 160 -18.50 -54.92 31.75
C ASN A 160 -18.21 -56.36 32.29
N PRO A 161 -16.98 -56.93 32.24
CA PRO A 161 -16.03 -56.74 33.37
C PRO A 161 -14.50 -56.82 33.04
N VAL A 162 -13.67 -56.73 34.10
CA VAL A 162 -12.21 -56.50 34.12
C VAL A 162 -11.47 -57.54 34.98
N SER A 163 -10.17 -57.79 34.71
CA SER A 163 -9.12 -58.29 35.64
C SER A 163 -7.75 -57.77 35.13
N GLN A 164 -6.85 -57.10 35.88
CA GLN A 164 -5.96 -57.55 36.98
C GLN A 164 -5.00 -58.70 36.55
N GLU A 165 -3.67 -58.74 36.85
CA GLU A 165 -2.83 -57.97 37.79
C GLU A 165 -1.29 -58.02 37.47
N GLN A 166 -0.50 -57.42 38.38
CA GLN A 166 0.98 -57.28 38.61
C GLN A 166 1.87 -58.59 38.55
N VAL A 167 3.23 -58.68 38.67
CA VAL A 167 4.46 -57.81 38.71
C VAL A 167 5.76 -58.70 38.73
N ALA A 168 6.87 -58.24 38.11
CA ALA A 168 8.34 -58.50 38.35
C ALA A 168 9.01 -59.92 38.45
N GLY A 169 10.34 -59.93 38.23
CA GLY A 169 11.33 -60.97 38.64
C GLY A 169 11.89 -61.83 37.49
N GLU A 170 13.04 -61.55 36.87
CA GLU A 170 14.45 -61.78 37.27
C GLU A 170 15.07 -63.20 36.99
N THR A 171 16.15 -63.18 36.20
CA THR A 171 17.37 -64.03 36.24
C THR A 171 17.48 -65.45 35.61
N SER A 172 18.67 -65.63 34.99
CA SER A 172 19.54 -66.84 34.84
C SER A 172 19.17 -68.03 33.94
N ASN A 173 19.83 -68.06 32.75
CA ASN A 173 20.88 -69.00 32.29
C ASN A 173 20.74 -70.55 32.26
N GLU A 174 21.43 -71.13 31.25
CA GLU A 174 21.80 -72.55 31.01
C GLU A 174 20.63 -73.48 30.56
N THR A 175 20.76 -74.40 29.59
CA THR A 175 21.95 -75.09 29.00
C THR A 175 21.73 -75.46 27.50
N LYS A 176 22.83 -75.71 26.75
CA LYS A 176 22.89 -76.26 25.37
C LYS A 176 22.63 -77.80 25.34
N PRO A 177 22.20 -78.41 24.22
CA PRO A 177 23.13 -79.10 23.28
C PRO A 177 22.82 -78.80 21.79
N ASP A 178 23.79 -78.57 20.89
CA ASP A 178 24.54 -79.55 20.06
C ASP A 178 23.67 -80.41 19.11
N SER A 179 23.96 -80.57 17.80
CA SER A 179 24.87 -79.88 16.86
C SER A 179 24.75 -80.49 15.45
N GLU A 180 24.82 -79.66 14.37
CA GLU A 180 25.31 -79.91 13.00
C GLU A 180 24.44 -79.26 11.88
N PRO A 181 25.00 -78.89 10.70
CA PRO A 181 26.38 -78.52 10.40
C PRO A 181 26.50 -77.10 9.79
N GLU A 182 27.75 -76.67 9.54
CA GLU A 182 28.11 -75.30 9.21
C GLU A 182 27.59 -74.79 7.84
N THR A 183 27.09 -73.56 7.80
CA THR A 183 27.16 -72.70 6.61
C THR A 183 27.96 -71.45 6.93
N LYS A 184 29.02 -71.24 6.13
CA LYS A 184 30.00 -70.18 6.30
C LYS A 184 29.36 -68.80 6.05
N PRO A 185 29.30 -67.87 7.03
CA PRO A 185 28.70 -66.57 6.79
C PRO A 185 29.53 -65.77 5.78
N GLN A 186 28.87 -65.34 4.71
CA GLN A 186 29.40 -64.38 3.75
C GLN A 186 29.60 -63.04 4.47
N PRO A 187 30.74 -62.32 4.26
CA PRO A 187 30.95 -61.04 4.92
C PRO A 187 29.85 -60.05 4.51
N GLU A 188 29.28 -59.40 5.54
CA GLU A 188 28.36 -58.28 5.39
C GLU A 188 29.04 -57.18 4.54
N PRO A 189 28.36 -56.61 3.52
CA PRO A 189 28.98 -55.61 2.66
C PRO A 189 29.35 -54.38 3.49
N GLU A 190 30.64 -54.03 3.48
CA GLU A 190 31.16 -52.83 4.15
C GLU A 190 30.36 -51.61 3.66
N PRO A 191 29.79 -50.79 4.58
CA PRO A 191 28.87 -49.74 4.19
C PRO A 191 29.54 -48.73 3.26
N GLU A 192 28.89 -48.42 2.14
CA GLU A 192 29.45 -47.49 1.16
C GLU A 192 29.83 -46.15 1.80
N PRO A 193 31.01 -45.59 1.48
CA PRO A 193 31.50 -44.39 2.15
C PRO A 193 30.60 -43.21 1.80
N VAL A 194 29.86 -42.70 2.79
CA VAL A 194 28.96 -41.55 2.64
C VAL A 194 29.79 -40.27 2.47
N LEU A 195 29.42 -39.45 1.49
CA LEU A 195 30.01 -38.12 1.29
C LEU A 195 29.43 -37.13 2.30
N GLU A 196 30.23 -36.72 3.27
CA GLU A 196 29.84 -35.72 4.26
C GLU A 196 30.20 -34.30 3.80
N THR A 197 29.29 -33.35 4.05
CA THR A 197 29.57 -31.91 3.98
C THR A 197 29.83 -31.40 5.39
N LEU A 198 31.04 -30.87 5.62
CA LEU A 198 31.51 -30.47 6.94
C LEU A 198 32.16 -29.07 6.90
N TYR A 199 32.29 -28.44 8.05
CA TYR A 199 32.89 -27.12 8.23
C TYR A 199 34.07 -27.17 9.19
N VAL A 200 35.16 -26.51 8.83
CA VAL A 200 36.36 -26.41 9.67
C VAL A 200 36.08 -25.59 10.94
N GLN A 201 36.26 -26.17 12.12
CA GLN A 201 35.93 -25.53 13.41
C GLN A 201 37.11 -24.74 14.02
N THR A 202 38.34 -25.15 13.70
CA THR A 202 39.59 -24.52 14.16
C THR A 202 40.00 -23.33 13.28
N ALA A 203 40.85 -22.43 13.80
CA ALA A 203 41.36 -21.28 13.05
C ALA A 203 42.07 -21.68 11.74
N THR A 204 42.87 -22.75 11.79
CA THR A 204 43.59 -23.33 10.64
C THR A 204 43.65 -24.85 10.74
N LEU A 205 43.27 -25.55 9.68
CA LEU A 205 43.33 -27.00 9.55
C LEU A 205 44.30 -27.41 8.44
N ALA A 206 45.27 -28.27 8.78
CA ALA A 206 46.28 -28.77 7.85
C ALA A 206 45.70 -29.80 6.87
N VAL A 207 45.90 -29.54 5.57
CA VAL A 207 45.63 -30.49 4.48
C VAL A 207 46.90 -31.28 4.19
N ARG A 208 46.81 -32.61 4.16
CA ARG A 208 47.97 -33.53 4.10
C ARG A 208 47.84 -34.50 2.92
N PRO A 209 48.95 -34.96 2.30
CA PRO A 209 48.89 -35.87 1.16
C PRO A 209 48.52 -37.31 1.55
N ALA A 210 48.76 -37.70 2.80
CA ALA A 210 48.43 -39.00 3.35
C ALA A 210 48.08 -38.88 4.85
N LYS A 211 47.35 -39.88 5.37
CA LYS A 211 47.10 -40.04 6.82
C LYS A 211 48.42 -39.99 7.58
N ASN A 212 48.45 -39.29 8.71
CA ASN A 212 49.63 -39.09 9.58
C ASN A 212 50.86 -38.43 8.93
N SER A 213 50.82 -38.03 7.64
CA SER A 213 51.96 -37.38 6.97
C SER A 213 52.29 -36.03 7.60
N THR A 214 53.56 -35.75 7.86
CA THR A 214 54.01 -34.43 8.35
C THR A 214 53.96 -33.35 7.28
N ALA A 215 54.02 -33.73 5.99
CA ALA A 215 53.94 -32.82 4.85
C ALA A 215 52.59 -32.07 4.79
N LEU A 216 52.65 -30.83 4.31
CA LEU A 216 51.51 -29.91 4.23
C LEU A 216 51.25 -29.56 2.76
N LEU A 217 50.03 -29.83 2.28
CA LEU A 217 49.55 -29.40 0.96
C LEU A 217 48.92 -28.01 0.99
N GLY A 218 48.37 -27.60 2.14
CA GLY A 218 47.69 -26.32 2.31
C GLY A 218 47.01 -26.20 3.67
N LEU A 219 46.37 -25.06 3.90
CA LEU A 219 45.60 -24.76 5.10
C LEU A 219 44.17 -24.39 4.74
N LEU A 220 43.20 -24.92 5.49
CA LEU A 220 41.81 -24.49 5.44
C LEU A 220 41.51 -23.63 6.67
N THR A 221 40.79 -22.53 6.49
CA THR A 221 40.44 -21.59 7.57
C THR A 221 39.14 -21.97 8.28
N LYS A 222 38.91 -21.46 9.49
CA LYS A 222 37.63 -21.64 10.22
C LYS A 222 36.41 -21.27 9.34
N GLY A 223 35.41 -22.15 9.28
CA GLY A 223 34.21 -21.99 8.45
C GLY A 223 34.38 -22.38 6.97
N THR A 224 35.55 -22.86 6.54
CA THR A 224 35.70 -23.43 5.20
C THR A 224 34.86 -24.71 5.12
N GLN A 225 33.97 -24.79 4.13
CA GLN A 225 33.23 -26.01 3.80
C GLN A 225 34.18 -27.02 3.13
N VAL A 226 34.08 -28.28 3.53
CA VAL A 226 34.77 -29.42 2.92
C VAL A 226 33.79 -30.55 2.66
N ASN A 227 33.89 -31.15 1.48
CA ASN A 227 33.16 -32.36 1.15
C ASN A 227 34.15 -33.53 1.17
N GLY A 228 33.83 -34.62 1.87
CA GLY A 228 34.77 -35.73 2.02
C GLY A 228 34.18 -36.98 2.66
N TYR A 229 34.95 -38.05 2.63
CA TYR A 229 34.59 -39.36 3.17
C TYR A 229 35.30 -39.59 4.50
N ARG A 230 34.55 -39.99 5.53
CA ARG A 230 35.09 -40.22 6.88
C ARG A 230 35.81 -41.56 6.96
N GLU A 231 37.07 -41.51 7.38
CA GLU A 231 37.98 -42.66 7.49
C GLU A 231 38.60 -42.67 8.90
N GLY A 232 37.76 -42.96 9.89
CA GLY A 232 38.11 -42.91 11.31
C GLY A 232 38.41 -41.49 11.79
N VAL A 233 39.64 -41.26 12.27
CA VAL A 233 40.10 -39.94 12.74
C VAL A 233 40.48 -38.97 11.59
N TRP A 234 40.44 -39.44 10.35
CA TRP A 234 40.74 -38.68 9.13
C TRP A 234 39.50 -38.51 8.26
N LEU A 235 39.46 -37.40 7.50
CA LEU A 235 38.50 -37.15 6.43
C LEU A 235 39.28 -37.12 5.12
N ARG A 236 38.95 -37.99 4.16
CA ARG A 236 39.51 -37.98 2.80
C ARG A 236 38.74 -36.96 1.96
N ILE A 237 39.44 -35.97 1.45
CA ILE A 237 38.91 -34.86 0.65
C ILE A 237 39.61 -34.78 -0.70
N THR A 238 39.01 -34.05 -1.65
CA THR A 238 39.70 -33.60 -2.86
C THR A 238 40.22 -32.18 -2.63
N TYR A 239 41.53 -31.97 -2.79
CA TYR A 239 42.18 -30.66 -2.67
C TYR A 239 43.10 -30.43 -3.86
N ASN A 240 42.90 -29.34 -4.62
CA ASN A 240 43.61 -29.04 -5.87
C ASN A 240 43.67 -30.25 -6.83
N ASN A 241 42.52 -30.89 -7.06
CA ASN A 241 42.33 -32.09 -7.88
C ASN A 241 43.17 -33.32 -7.47
N LYS A 242 43.61 -33.38 -6.21
CA LYS A 242 44.34 -34.53 -5.63
C LYS A 242 43.64 -35.03 -4.37
N THR A 243 43.75 -36.34 -4.12
CA THR A 243 43.36 -36.93 -2.84
C THR A 243 44.20 -36.34 -1.71
N ALA A 244 43.53 -35.88 -0.66
CA ALA A 244 44.16 -35.32 0.52
C ALA A 244 43.39 -35.70 1.79
N TYR A 245 44.00 -35.47 2.95
CA TYR A 245 43.46 -35.84 4.24
C TYR A 245 43.51 -34.66 5.21
N VAL A 246 42.41 -34.46 5.95
CA VAL A 246 42.32 -33.53 7.09
C VAL A 246 41.87 -34.29 8.34
N ALA A 247 42.20 -33.79 9.53
CA ALA A 247 41.82 -34.47 10.77
C ALA A 247 40.34 -34.20 11.12
N ALA A 248 39.53 -35.25 11.15
CA ALA A 248 38.07 -35.17 11.24
C ALA A 248 37.57 -34.57 12.57
N LYS A 249 38.38 -34.61 13.63
CA LYS A 249 38.09 -33.98 14.93
C LYS A 249 38.04 -32.44 14.93
N PHE A 250 38.41 -31.81 13.81
CA PHE A 250 38.37 -30.35 13.62
C PHE A 250 37.32 -29.92 12.59
N THR A 251 36.40 -30.82 12.23
CA THR A 251 35.33 -30.61 11.25
C THR A 251 34.00 -31.09 11.81
N ASP A 252 32.93 -30.34 11.60
CA ASP A 252 31.57 -30.63 12.09
C ASP A 252 30.55 -30.36 10.98
N VAL A 253 29.39 -31.02 10.98
CA VAL A 253 28.29 -30.73 10.04
C VAL A 253 27.70 -29.33 10.26
N THR A 254 27.84 -28.79 11.47
CA THR A 254 27.36 -27.47 11.85
C THR A 254 28.41 -26.40 11.52
N PRO A 255 28.09 -25.35 10.74
CA PRO A 255 28.99 -24.22 10.55
C PRO A 255 29.40 -23.59 11.89
N PRO A 256 30.67 -23.20 12.08
CA PRO A 256 31.05 -22.45 13.27
C PRO A 256 30.29 -21.11 13.30
N PRO A 257 29.91 -20.61 14.50
CA PRO A 257 29.21 -19.34 14.62
C PRO A 257 30.08 -18.19 14.10
N ILE A 258 29.45 -17.30 13.33
CA ILE A 258 29.99 -16.01 12.90
C ILE A 258 29.68 -14.94 13.96
N GLU A 259 30.59 -13.99 14.12
CA GLU A 259 30.35 -12.82 14.97
C GLU A 259 29.67 -11.72 14.16
N THR A 260 28.61 -11.14 14.75
CA THR A 260 27.96 -9.91 14.26
C THR A 260 28.48 -8.74 15.08
N LEU A 261 29.15 -7.80 14.40
CA LEU A 261 29.81 -6.64 15.02
C LEU A 261 29.45 -5.37 14.25
N TYR A 262 29.68 -4.20 14.85
CA TYR A 262 29.45 -2.89 14.26
C TYR A 262 30.71 -2.04 14.31
N VAL A 263 30.98 -1.33 13.21
CA VAL A 263 32.14 -0.44 13.08
C VAL A 263 32.02 0.77 14.01
N GLN A 264 33.00 0.95 14.90
CA GLN A 264 33.01 2.00 15.92
C GLN A 264 33.71 3.30 15.46
N THR A 265 34.57 3.23 14.45
CA THR A 265 35.29 4.40 13.89
C THR A 265 34.51 5.06 12.74
N ARG A 266 34.81 6.31 12.39
CA ARG A 266 34.20 7.03 11.25
C ARG A 266 34.37 6.26 9.93
N SER A 267 35.54 5.67 9.72
CA SER A 267 35.87 4.82 8.57
C SER A 267 36.85 3.72 9.01
N LEU A 268 36.58 2.48 8.59
CA LEU A 268 37.38 1.29 8.83
C LEU A 268 37.84 0.68 7.51
N ALA A 269 39.15 0.63 7.28
CA ALA A 269 39.74 0.02 6.09
C ALA A 269 39.46 -1.49 6.01
N VAL A 270 38.97 -1.94 4.86
CA VAL A 270 38.87 -3.35 4.47
C VAL A 270 40.15 -3.74 3.75
N ARG A 271 40.77 -4.87 4.13
CA ARG A 271 42.10 -5.27 3.64
C ARG A 271 42.07 -6.65 3.00
N PRO A 272 42.87 -6.91 1.94
CA PRO A 272 42.88 -8.21 1.25
C PRO A 272 43.57 -9.30 2.08
N ALA A 273 44.47 -8.91 2.99
CA ALA A 273 45.16 -9.80 3.91
C ALA A 273 45.36 -9.14 5.27
N LYS A 274 45.52 -9.95 6.33
CA LYS A 274 45.92 -9.50 7.67
C LYS A 274 47.19 -8.66 7.59
N ASN A 275 47.23 -7.55 8.31
CA ASN A 275 48.36 -6.61 8.36
C ASN A 275 48.78 -5.95 7.03
N SER A 276 48.07 -6.19 5.91
CA SER A 276 48.36 -5.50 4.64
C SER A 276 48.23 -3.99 4.81
N THR A 277 49.12 -3.20 4.20
CA THR A 277 48.98 -1.73 4.14
C THR A 277 47.92 -1.29 3.14
N VAL A 278 47.67 -2.11 2.10
CA VAL A 278 46.66 -1.88 1.05
C VAL A 278 45.25 -1.98 1.62
N SER A 279 44.35 -1.11 1.13
CA SER A 279 42.92 -1.13 1.39
C SER A 279 42.17 -1.46 0.10
N VAL A 280 41.20 -2.37 0.17
CA VAL A 280 40.32 -2.76 -0.96
C VAL A 280 38.91 -2.18 -0.84
N GLY A 281 38.66 -1.39 0.21
CA GLY A 281 37.41 -0.72 0.48
C GLY A 281 37.41 -0.09 1.87
N SER A 282 36.31 0.55 2.28
CA SER A 282 36.14 1.01 3.66
C SER A 282 34.68 0.89 4.12
N LEU A 283 34.51 0.65 5.42
CA LEU A 283 33.21 0.54 6.09
C LEU A 283 32.97 1.78 6.97
N ARG A 284 31.75 2.31 6.99
CA ARG A 284 31.38 3.52 7.75
C ARG A 284 31.02 3.15 9.20
N ARG A 285 31.03 4.13 10.12
CA ARG A 285 30.53 3.94 11.50
C ARG A 285 29.12 3.36 11.49
N GLY A 286 28.87 2.32 12.28
CA GLY A 286 27.58 1.62 12.34
C GLY A 286 27.36 0.55 11.28
N THR A 287 28.23 0.41 10.26
CA THR A 287 28.14 -0.73 9.32
C THR A 287 28.25 -2.05 10.09
N GLN A 288 27.32 -2.97 9.82
CA GLN A 288 27.35 -4.34 10.35
C GLN A 288 28.43 -5.15 9.64
N VAL A 289 29.15 -5.95 10.41
CA VAL A 289 30.26 -6.80 10.00
C VAL A 289 29.96 -8.21 10.50
N ASN A 290 29.77 -9.14 9.57
CA ASN A 290 29.55 -10.56 9.85
C ASN A 290 30.82 -11.32 9.45
N GLY A 291 31.41 -12.11 10.35
CA GLY A 291 32.63 -12.85 10.01
C GLY A 291 33.26 -13.68 11.13
N TYR A 292 34.42 -14.26 10.84
CA TYR A 292 35.18 -15.08 11.78
C TYR A 292 36.29 -14.28 12.45
N ARG A 293 36.30 -14.24 13.79
CA ARG A 293 37.41 -13.62 14.54
C ARG A 293 38.67 -14.47 14.46
N GLU A 294 39.74 -13.84 14.01
CA GLU A 294 41.07 -14.41 13.81
C GLU A 294 42.13 -13.51 14.49
N GLY A 295 42.02 -13.40 15.81
CA GLY A 295 42.91 -12.59 16.66
C GLY A 295 42.61 -11.09 16.56
N ALA A 296 43.57 -10.32 16.03
CA ALA A 296 43.43 -8.87 15.81
C ALA A 296 42.56 -8.51 14.58
N TRP A 297 42.07 -9.51 13.85
CA TRP A 297 41.36 -9.38 12.58
C TRP A 297 40.04 -10.15 12.61
N ILE A 298 39.04 -9.67 11.86
CA ILE A 298 37.83 -10.42 11.51
C ILE A 298 37.93 -10.73 10.02
N ARG A 299 37.84 -12.00 9.65
CA ARG A 299 37.75 -12.46 8.26
C ARG A 299 36.31 -12.36 7.80
N ILE A 300 36.09 -11.63 6.72
CA ILE A 300 34.78 -11.31 6.14
C ILE A 300 34.75 -11.65 4.65
N THR A 301 33.56 -11.74 4.09
CA THR A 301 33.37 -11.68 2.63
C THR A 301 33.07 -10.23 2.23
N TYR A 302 33.86 -9.67 1.31
CA TYR A 302 33.69 -8.32 0.78
C TYR A 302 33.81 -8.37 -0.74
N ASN A 303 32.78 -7.91 -1.45
CA ASN A 303 32.68 -7.98 -2.92
C ASN A 303 33.03 -9.39 -3.46
N GLY A 304 32.43 -10.43 -2.87
CA GLY A 304 32.67 -11.84 -3.21
C GLY A 304 34.01 -12.43 -2.76
N ASN A 305 34.94 -11.61 -2.28
CA ASN A 305 36.30 -12.03 -1.94
C ASN A 305 36.53 -12.13 -0.42
N THR A 306 37.48 -12.97 0.00
CA THR A 306 37.95 -12.98 1.39
C THR A 306 38.69 -11.68 1.70
N ALA A 307 38.28 -11.00 2.77
CA ALA A 307 38.91 -9.77 3.24
C ALA A 307 38.97 -9.73 4.78
N TYR A 308 39.65 -8.72 5.32
CA TYR A 308 39.92 -8.59 6.74
C TYR A 308 39.68 -7.15 7.24
N VAL A 309 39.07 -7.03 8.41
CA VAL A 309 38.93 -5.75 9.15
C VAL A 309 39.48 -5.90 10.57
N ALA A 310 39.97 -4.82 11.18
CA ALA A 310 40.65 -4.88 12.47
C ALA A 310 39.66 -4.89 13.65
N THR A 311 39.80 -5.85 14.56
CA THR A 311 38.87 -6.05 15.70
C THR A 311 38.79 -4.87 16.65
N LYS A 312 39.88 -4.12 16.83
CA LYS A 312 39.96 -2.94 17.71
C LYS A 312 39.05 -1.77 17.30
N PHE A 313 38.41 -1.85 16.13
CA PHE A 313 37.50 -0.83 15.60
C PHE A 313 36.07 -1.35 15.42
N THR A 314 35.74 -2.49 16.03
CA THR A 314 34.43 -3.17 15.94
C THR A 314 33.98 -3.63 17.32
N ASP A 315 32.68 -3.52 17.62
CA ASP A 315 32.08 -3.96 18.89
C ASP A 315 30.74 -4.66 18.61
N VAL A 316 30.22 -5.48 19.53
CA VAL A 316 28.86 -6.07 19.42
C VAL A 316 27.77 -5.01 19.53
N THR A 317 28.09 -3.84 20.07
CA THR A 317 27.17 -2.72 20.29
C THR A 317 27.08 -1.82 19.07
N LEU A 318 25.89 -1.67 18.49
CA LEU A 318 25.64 -0.66 17.45
C LEU A 318 25.93 0.75 18.03
N PRO A 319 26.88 1.51 17.47
CA PRO A 319 27.17 2.84 17.96
C PRO A 319 26.05 3.81 17.60
N ALA A 320 25.84 4.83 18.43
CA ALA A 320 25.07 6.00 18.03
C ALA A 320 25.69 6.61 16.76
N ILE A 321 24.88 6.64 15.69
CA ILE A 321 25.18 7.22 14.38
C ILE A 321 24.37 8.51 14.20
N LEU A 322 24.96 9.48 13.51
CA LEU A 322 24.29 10.73 13.17
C LEU A 322 23.55 10.53 11.86
N GLU A 323 22.23 10.54 11.93
CA GLU A 323 21.34 10.31 10.79
C GLU A 323 20.57 11.58 10.44
N THR A 324 19.99 11.59 9.24
CA THR A 324 19.05 12.62 8.79
C THR A 324 17.65 12.05 8.77
N PHE A 325 16.72 12.78 9.40
CA PHE A 325 15.31 12.47 9.46
C PHE A 325 14.47 13.63 8.94
N TYR A 326 13.24 13.33 8.53
CA TYR A 326 12.22 14.29 8.10
C TYR A 326 10.95 14.09 8.92
N VAL A 327 10.35 15.20 9.36
CA VAL A 327 9.06 15.16 10.09
C VAL A 327 7.94 14.71 9.17
N GLN A 328 7.18 13.70 9.55
CA GLN A 328 6.06 13.17 8.75
C GLN A 328 4.71 13.80 9.11
N THR A 329 4.55 14.24 10.36
CA THR A 329 3.33 14.90 10.86
C THR A 329 3.28 16.39 10.53
N THR A 330 2.09 16.99 10.54
CA THR A 330 1.90 18.45 10.36
C THR A 330 2.73 19.28 11.34
N THR A 331 2.82 18.81 12.59
CA THR A 331 3.63 19.39 13.67
C THR A 331 4.31 18.31 14.51
N LEU A 332 5.53 18.58 14.98
CA LEU A 332 6.28 17.76 15.91
C LEU A 332 6.94 18.64 16.99
N ALA A 333 6.65 18.36 18.26
CA ALA A 333 7.21 19.11 19.39
C ALA A 333 8.67 18.72 19.68
N VAL A 334 9.54 19.73 19.81
CA VAL A 334 10.91 19.60 20.30
C VAL A 334 10.89 19.70 21.83
N ARG A 335 11.56 18.78 22.54
CA ARG A 335 11.46 18.65 24.00
C ARG A 335 12.84 18.76 24.66
N PRO A 336 12.96 19.31 25.88
CA PRO A 336 14.26 19.44 26.56
C PRO A 336 14.80 18.10 27.09
N ALA A 337 13.91 17.13 27.32
CA ALA A 337 14.24 15.78 27.77
C ALA A 337 13.23 14.77 27.19
N LYS A 338 13.64 13.50 27.11
CA LYS A 338 12.75 12.38 26.74
C LYS A 338 11.51 12.38 27.64
N ASN A 339 10.33 12.18 27.04
CA ASN A 339 9.02 12.19 27.69
C ASN A 339 8.59 13.52 28.39
N SER A 340 9.40 14.59 28.36
CA SER A 340 9.01 15.87 28.97
C SER A 340 7.78 16.46 28.30
N LYS A 341 6.79 16.90 29.08
CA LYS A 341 5.58 17.56 28.53
C LYS A 341 5.88 18.95 27.94
N VAL A 342 6.97 19.60 28.37
CA VAL A 342 7.41 20.92 27.91
C VAL A 342 7.84 20.86 26.44
N SER A 343 7.41 21.86 25.66
CA SER A 343 7.83 22.09 24.27
C SER A 343 8.80 23.27 24.20
N LEU A 344 9.97 23.08 23.59
CA LEU A 344 10.94 24.13 23.24
C LEU A 344 10.63 24.80 21.89
N GLY A 345 9.76 24.19 21.09
CA GLY A 345 9.48 24.61 19.72
C GLY A 345 8.74 23.53 18.93
N ILE A 346 8.32 23.88 17.73
CA ILE A 346 7.59 22.99 16.82
C ILE A 346 8.32 22.93 15.48
N LEU A 347 8.56 21.72 15.01
CA LEU A 347 8.98 21.42 13.64
C LEU A 347 7.74 21.04 12.82
N SER A 348 7.70 21.39 11.53
CA SER A 348 6.56 21.11 10.65
C SER A 348 6.89 20.03 9.60
N LYS A 349 5.87 19.44 8.96
CA LYS A 349 6.02 18.36 7.96
C LYS A 349 7.14 18.64 6.94
N GLY A 350 8.03 17.68 6.72
CA GLY A 350 9.20 17.82 5.85
C GLY A 350 10.36 18.64 6.41
N ALA A 351 10.30 19.11 7.68
CA ALA A 351 11.47 19.71 8.32
C ALA A 351 12.59 18.67 8.47
N LYS A 352 13.79 19.01 7.96
CA LYS A 352 14.99 18.20 8.05
C LYS A 352 15.58 18.28 9.46
N ILE A 353 15.92 17.14 10.02
CA ILE A 353 16.49 16.95 11.36
C ILE A 353 17.78 16.16 11.21
N SER A 354 18.85 16.58 11.87
CA SER A 354 20.05 15.73 12.04
C SER A 354 20.19 15.36 13.51
N GLY A 355 20.32 14.07 13.81
CA GLY A 355 20.30 13.59 15.19
C GLY A 355 20.68 12.12 15.34
N TYR A 356 20.72 11.67 16.59
CA TYR A 356 21.05 10.30 16.98
C TYR A 356 19.78 9.57 17.39
N CYS A 357 19.46 8.45 16.74
CA CYS A 357 18.33 7.62 17.14
C CYS A 357 18.65 6.90 18.46
N GLU A 358 17.80 7.07 19.47
CA GLU A 358 17.92 6.49 20.82
C GLU A 358 16.61 5.78 21.19
N GLY A 359 16.14 4.92 20.27
CA GLY A 359 14.89 4.19 20.35
C GLY A 359 13.69 5.07 20.01
N ALA A 360 12.76 5.25 20.95
CA ALA A 360 11.56 6.07 20.77
C ALA A 360 11.83 7.60 20.64
N TRP A 361 13.08 8.02 20.81
CA TRP A 361 13.52 9.41 20.79
C TRP A 361 14.74 9.59 19.90
N ILE A 362 14.76 10.66 19.10
CA ILE A 362 15.96 11.15 18.40
C ILE A 362 16.52 12.31 19.22
N ARG A 363 17.80 12.22 19.61
CA ARG A 363 18.53 13.32 20.26
C ARG A 363 19.11 14.24 19.20
N ILE A 364 18.79 15.54 19.31
CA ILE A 364 19.13 16.58 18.34
C ILE A 364 19.80 17.77 19.04
N THR A 365 20.43 18.65 18.28
CA THR A 365 20.80 19.99 18.75
C THR A 365 19.76 21.00 18.25
N TYR A 366 19.12 21.71 19.17
CA TYR A 366 18.11 22.73 18.86
C TYR A 366 18.47 24.03 19.61
N ASN A 367 18.62 25.13 18.87
CA ASN A 367 19.08 26.43 19.41
C ASN A 367 20.35 26.31 20.29
N GLY A 368 21.32 25.51 19.84
CA GLY A 368 22.59 25.27 20.54
C GLY A 368 22.51 24.35 21.78
N LYS A 369 21.32 23.84 22.13
CA LYS A 369 21.11 22.95 23.29
C LYS A 369 20.70 21.54 22.85
N THR A 370 21.04 20.55 23.67
CA THR A 370 20.51 19.18 23.50
C THR A 370 19.00 19.19 23.65
N ALA A 371 18.31 18.58 22.70
CA ALA A 371 16.86 18.41 22.71
C ALA A 371 16.48 17.05 22.12
N TYR A 372 15.19 16.70 22.20
CA TYR A 372 14.66 15.41 21.78
C TYR A 372 13.36 15.58 20.99
N VAL A 373 13.20 14.76 19.95
CA VAL A 373 11.96 14.60 19.18
C VAL A 373 11.57 13.11 19.15
N ALA A 374 10.29 12.80 18.97
CA ALA A 374 9.81 11.41 19.00
C ALA A 374 9.98 10.73 17.64
N THR A 375 10.67 9.59 17.60
CA THR A 375 11.03 8.86 16.36
C THR A 375 9.82 8.44 15.54
N LYS A 376 8.69 8.12 16.19
CA LYS A 376 7.46 7.67 15.53
C LYS A 376 6.75 8.72 14.64
N PHE A 377 7.26 9.94 14.59
CA PHE A 377 6.73 11.03 13.77
C PHE A 377 7.76 11.51 12.73
N THR A 378 8.79 10.72 12.49
CA THR A 378 9.91 11.02 11.59
C THR A 378 10.28 9.79 10.77
N ASP A 379 10.79 10.00 9.55
CA ASP A 379 11.34 8.95 8.69
C ASP A 379 12.67 9.43 8.10
N VAL A 380 13.52 8.52 7.61
CA VAL A 380 14.73 8.89 6.84
C VAL A 380 14.39 9.40 5.43
N LYS A 381 13.20 9.07 4.91
CA LYS A 381 12.65 9.58 3.64
C LYS A 381 11.86 10.87 3.88
N ALA A 382 12.00 11.85 2.98
CA ALA A 382 11.19 13.05 3.03
C ALA A 382 9.72 12.73 2.67
N PRO A 383 8.72 13.34 3.35
CA PRO A 383 7.34 13.21 2.93
C PRO A 383 7.14 13.81 1.53
N PRO A 384 6.27 13.23 0.68
CA PRO A 384 5.98 13.76 -0.64
C PRO A 384 5.46 15.19 -0.57
N LEU A 385 5.80 15.99 -1.56
CA LEU A 385 5.28 17.35 -1.73
C LEU A 385 3.86 17.28 -2.29
N THR A 386 2.99 18.19 -1.84
CA THR A 386 1.65 18.35 -2.39
C THR A 386 1.70 19.40 -3.50
N THR A 387 1.07 19.13 -4.65
CA THR A 387 0.88 20.11 -5.73
C THR A 387 -0.28 21.05 -5.39
N PHE A 388 -0.11 22.33 -5.71
CA PHE A 388 -1.15 23.35 -5.62
C PHE A 388 -1.15 24.25 -6.86
N TYR A 389 -2.31 24.82 -7.18
CA TYR A 389 -2.50 25.77 -8.26
C TYR A 389 -3.14 27.06 -7.75
N VAL A 390 -2.72 28.21 -8.26
CA VAL A 390 -3.20 29.52 -7.77
C VAL A 390 -4.55 29.89 -8.38
N LYS A 391 -5.56 30.16 -7.55
CA LYS A 391 -6.92 30.56 -7.95
C LYS A 391 -7.05 32.07 -8.23
N SER A 392 -6.36 32.90 -7.44
CA SER A 392 -6.41 34.36 -7.54
C SER A 392 -5.60 34.90 -8.73
N ARG A 393 -6.02 36.02 -9.34
CA ARG A 393 -5.25 36.73 -10.40
C ARG A 393 -3.77 36.91 -10.05
N SER A 394 -3.47 37.25 -8.79
CA SER A 394 -2.11 37.43 -8.28
C SER A 394 -2.00 36.99 -6.81
N LEU A 395 -1.06 36.10 -6.49
CA LEU A 395 -0.81 35.60 -5.13
C LEU A 395 0.59 35.98 -4.63
N ALA A 396 0.67 36.65 -3.48
CA ALA A 396 1.91 37.12 -2.88
C ALA A 396 2.74 36.00 -2.24
N ILE A 397 3.99 35.87 -2.68
CA ILE A 397 5.01 35.00 -2.09
C ILE A 397 5.71 35.78 -0.96
N ARG A 398 5.77 35.19 0.25
CA ARG A 398 6.24 35.80 1.48
C ARG A 398 7.43 35.05 2.09
N PRO A 399 8.38 35.72 2.78
CA PRO A 399 9.50 35.04 3.44
C PRO A 399 9.12 34.34 4.75
N ALA A 400 8.00 34.73 5.36
CA ALA A 400 7.45 34.16 6.58
C ALA A 400 5.92 34.28 6.56
N ARG A 401 5.24 33.41 7.32
CA ARG A 401 3.79 33.53 7.58
C ARG A 401 3.47 34.94 8.09
N ASN A 402 2.36 35.52 7.64
CA ASN A 402 1.92 36.90 7.96
C ASN A 402 2.89 38.04 7.58
N SER A 403 4.00 37.79 6.87
CA SER A 403 4.95 38.85 6.51
C SER A 403 4.38 39.81 5.46
N THR A 404 4.56 41.11 5.67
CA THR A 404 4.22 42.16 4.70
C THR A 404 5.26 42.31 3.59
N LYS A 405 6.47 41.73 3.74
CA LYS A 405 7.52 41.74 2.72
C LYS A 405 7.15 40.84 1.55
N LEU A 406 7.29 41.33 0.32
CA LEU A 406 7.03 40.58 -0.91
C LEU A 406 8.33 39.97 -1.43
N LEU A 407 8.32 38.69 -1.82
CA LEU A 407 9.42 38.03 -2.53
C LEU A 407 9.14 37.90 -4.04
N GLY A 408 7.87 37.88 -4.41
CA GLY A 408 7.39 37.69 -5.78
C GLY A 408 5.88 37.47 -5.81
N LEU A 409 5.34 37.29 -7.00
CA LEU A 409 3.93 36.98 -7.24
C LEU A 409 3.83 35.70 -8.07
N PHE A 410 2.82 34.87 -7.78
CA PHE A 410 2.31 33.88 -8.71
C PHE A 410 1.08 34.45 -9.44
N SER A 411 0.93 34.13 -10.72
CA SER A 411 -0.28 34.35 -11.51
C SER A 411 -1.34 33.28 -11.25
N LYS A 412 -2.60 33.54 -11.62
CA LYS A 412 -3.64 32.49 -11.70
C LYS A 412 -3.15 31.31 -12.55
N GLY A 413 -3.48 30.08 -12.14
CA GLY A 413 -3.07 28.83 -12.80
C GLY A 413 -1.65 28.37 -12.50
N ALA A 414 -0.81 29.18 -11.84
CA ALA A 414 0.57 28.79 -11.55
C ALA A 414 0.63 27.57 -10.62
N LYS A 415 1.32 26.51 -11.07
CA LYS A 415 1.65 25.32 -10.28
C LYS A 415 2.76 25.64 -9.28
N LEU A 416 2.64 25.11 -8.07
CA LEU A 416 3.71 25.03 -7.08
C LEU A 416 3.63 23.73 -6.27
N GLU A 417 4.72 23.32 -5.65
CA GLU A 417 4.80 22.12 -4.81
C GLU A 417 5.31 22.49 -3.43
N GLY A 418 4.68 21.95 -2.38
CA GLY A 418 4.98 22.35 -1.00
C GLY A 418 4.26 21.53 0.06
N TYR A 419 4.37 22.00 1.31
CA TYR A 419 3.68 21.42 2.47
C TYR A 419 2.61 22.37 2.98
N ARG A 420 1.38 21.88 3.17
CA ARG A 420 0.28 22.62 3.78
C ARG A 420 0.49 22.75 5.29
N GLU A 421 0.41 23.97 5.79
CA GLU A 421 0.61 24.37 7.19
C GLU A 421 -0.58 25.21 7.65
N GLY A 422 -1.78 24.62 7.57
CA GLY A 422 -3.05 25.30 7.83
C GLY A 422 -3.33 26.41 6.81
N ALA A 423 -3.39 27.65 7.28
CA ALA A 423 -3.65 28.83 6.44
C ALA A 423 -2.51 29.20 5.48
N TRP A 424 -1.35 28.53 5.58
CA TRP A 424 -0.17 28.77 4.76
C TRP A 424 0.28 27.49 4.04
N ILE A 425 0.88 27.63 2.85
CA ILE A 425 1.67 26.58 2.21
C ILE A 425 3.13 27.02 2.27
N ARG A 426 4.01 26.15 2.80
CA ARG A 426 5.46 26.35 2.81
C ARG A 426 6.08 25.61 1.64
N PHE A 427 6.94 26.29 0.89
CA PHE A 427 7.65 25.75 -0.26
C PHE A 427 9.04 26.39 -0.39
N ILE A 428 9.83 25.96 -1.39
CA ILE A 428 11.12 26.57 -1.71
C ILE A 428 10.95 27.54 -2.89
N TYR A 429 11.31 28.80 -2.69
CA TYR A 429 11.34 29.84 -3.72
C TYR A 429 12.75 30.41 -3.83
N LYS A 430 13.39 30.29 -5.01
CA LYS A 430 14.76 30.75 -5.27
C LYS A 430 15.76 30.27 -4.18
N GLY A 431 15.71 28.98 -3.86
CA GLY A 431 16.58 28.32 -2.86
C GLY A 431 16.29 28.67 -1.39
N LYS A 432 15.23 29.44 -1.09
CA LYS A 432 14.87 29.84 0.28
C LYS A 432 13.44 29.41 0.63
N THR A 433 13.22 29.11 1.90
CA THR A 433 11.87 28.86 2.42
C THR A 433 10.97 30.07 2.18
N ALA A 434 9.80 29.84 1.60
CA ALA A 434 8.78 30.85 1.33
C ALA A 434 7.38 30.31 1.64
N TYR A 435 6.43 31.23 1.73
CA TYR A 435 5.06 30.99 2.13
C TYR A 435 4.06 31.70 1.23
N ILE A 436 2.93 31.04 0.93
CA ILE A 436 1.73 31.63 0.33
C ILE A 436 0.50 31.28 1.16
N ALA A 437 -0.59 32.03 1.01
CA ALA A 437 -1.83 31.77 1.76
C ALA A 437 -2.69 30.71 1.05
N THR A 438 -3.00 29.61 1.75
CA THR A 438 -3.75 28.44 1.26
C THR A 438 -5.13 28.79 0.69
N LYS A 439 -5.79 29.84 1.21
CA LYS A 439 -7.12 30.24 0.75
C LYS A 439 -7.20 30.64 -0.73
N PHE A 440 -6.06 30.97 -1.34
CA PHE A 440 -5.96 31.38 -2.73
C PHE A 440 -5.43 30.29 -3.67
N THR A 441 -5.40 29.03 -3.22
CA THR A 441 -4.95 27.87 -3.99
C THR A 441 -6.00 26.77 -4.08
N SER A 442 -5.92 25.94 -5.12
CA SER A 442 -6.58 24.63 -5.25
C SER A 442 -5.54 23.51 -5.26
N TYR A 443 -5.95 22.26 -5.07
CA TYR A 443 -5.14 21.09 -5.42
C TYR A 443 -5.16 20.78 -6.92
N GLU A 444 -6.12 21.36 -7.64
CA GLU A 444 -6.42 21.04 -9.05
C GLU A 444 -6.09 22.17 -10.02
N VAL A 445 -5.84 21.79 -11.28
CA VAL A 445 -5.47 22.72 -12.36
C VAL A 445 -6.59 23.72 -12.58
N VAL A 446 -6.30 25.00 -12.36
CA VAL A 446 -7.22 26.10 -12.65
C VAL A 446 -7.10 26.44 -14.14
N ASP A 447 -7.96 25.88 -15.00
CA ASP A 447 -8.00 26.23 -16.42
C ASP A 447 -8.33 27.74 -16.59
N PRO A 448 -7.54 28.50 -17.39
CA PRO A 448 -7.84 29.88 -17.71
C PRO A 448 -9.15 30.12 -18.49
N ARG A 449 -9.74 29.08 -19.12
CA ARG A 449 -10.90 29.19 -20.03
C ARG A 449 -12.14 28.54 -19.42
N THR A 450 -12.98 29.41 -18.83
CA THR A 450 -14.40 29.25 -18.42
C THR A 450 -14.83 28.10 -17.48
N GLY A 451 -14.21 26.92 -17.50
CA GLY A 451 -14.83 25.72 -16.90
C GLY A 451 -14.89 25.66 -15.37
N VAL A 452 -14.12 26.49 -14.65
CA VAL A 452 -14.06 26.43 -13.18
C VAL A 452 -15.33 26.98 -12.51
N GLN A 453 -16.08 27.90 -13.15
CA GLN A 453 -17.31 28.43 -12.55
C GLN A 453 -18.41 27.37 -12.43
N LYS A 454 -18.64 26.56 -13.46
CA LYS A 454 -19.69 25.53 -13.43
C LYS A 454 -19.35 24.40 -12.45
N LEU A 455 -18.07 24.01 -12.38
CA LEU A 455 -17.59 23.05 -11.39
C LEU A 455 -17.76 23.59 -9.96
N ASP A 456 -17.29 24.80 -9.68
CA ASP A 456 -17.47 25.43 -8.37
C ASP A 456 -18.97 25.55 -8.03
N MET A 457 -19.83 25.92 -8.98
CA MET A 457 -21.30 25.97 -8.79
C MET A 457 -21.91 24.59 -8.44
N VAL A 458 -21.58 23.54 -9.18
CA VAL A 458 -22.07 22.17 -8.94
C VAL A 458 -21.67 21.68 -7.54
N LEU A 459 -20.41 21.91 -7.16
CA LEU A 459 -19.92 21.50 -5.85
C LEU A 459 -20.46 22.37 -4.71
N GLU A 460 -20.56 23.70 -4.90
CA GLU A 460 -21.16 24.60 -3.91
C GLU A 460 -22.67 24.36 -3.74
N GLU A 461 -23.38 23.95 -4.79
CA GLU A 461 -24.78 23.52 -4.69
C GLU A 461 -24.87 22.19 -3.94
N ALA A 462 -24.17 21.14 -4.37
CA ALA A 462 -24.20 19.83 -3.71
C ALA A 462 -23.89 19.91 -2.20
N ARG A 463 -22.95 20.78 -1.81
CA ARG A 463 -22.60 21.04 -0.39
C ARG A 463 -23.75 21.57 0.46
N LYS A 464 -24.72 22.30 -0.11
CA LYS A 464 -25.88 22.84 0.63
C LYS A 464 -26.84 21.75 1.11
N TRP A 465 -26.87 20.63 0.39
CA TRP A 465 -27.83 19.55 0.62
C TRP A 465 -27.36 18.51 1.63
N ILE A 466 -26.09 18.55 2.07
CA ILE A 466 -25.55 17.67 3.10
C ILE A 466 -26.39 17.77 4.39
N GLY A 467 -26.85 16.63 4.89
CA GLY A 467 -27.81 16.50 5.99
C GLY A 467 -29.27 16.37 5.55
N THR A 468 -29.58 16.48 4.25
CA THR A 468 -30.91 16.19 3.69
C THR A 468 -31.25 14.71 3.83
N ASN A 469 -32.50 14.40 4.16
CA ASN A 469 -33.05 13.04 4.25
C ASN A 469 -34.58 13.05 4.09
N GLU A 470 -35.23 11.89 4.24
CA GLU A 470 -36.69 11.74 4.20
C GLU A 470 -37.38 12.43 5.37
N ARG A 471 -36.75 12.47 6.56
CA ARG A 471 -37.33 13.06 7.79
C ARG A 471 -37.46 14.59 7.71
N ASN A 472 -36.54 15.29 7.02
CA ASN A 472 -36.55 16.76 6.92
C ASN A 472 -37.20 17.31 5.64
N MET A 473 -37.91 16.46 4.90
CA MET A 473 -38.59 16.76 3.62
C MET A 473 -37.68 17.22 2.46
N GLY A 474 -36.37 17.40 2.66
CA GLY A 474 -35.47 17.82 1.57
C GLY A 474 -35.40 16.78 0.45
N HIS A 475 -35.48 15.48 0.80
CA HIS A 475 -35.67 14.39 -0.16
C HIS A 475 -36.88 14.62 -1.09
N LYS A 476 -38.03 15.02 -0.53
CA LYS A 476 -39.25 15.28 -1.29
C LYS A 476 -39.04 16.44 -2.27
N TYR A 477 -38.34 17.50 -1.85
CA TYR A 477 -38.01 18.64 -2.70
C TYR A 477 -37.07 18.26 -3.86
N ILE A 478 -36.10 17.37 -3.62
CA ILE A 478 -35.20 16.82 -4.66
C ILE A 478 -36.02 16.08 -5.72
N ILE A 479 -36.87 15.14 -5.31
CA ILE A 479 -37.75 14.37 -6.23
C ILE A 479 -38.74 15.29 -6.95
N ASP A 480 -39.39 16.23 -6.24
CA ASP A 480 -40.33 17.16 -6.86
C ASP A 480 -39.65 18.04 -7.92
N THR A 481 -38.42 18.50 -7.66
CA THR A 481 -37.65 19.29 -8.62
C THR A 481 -37.29 18.46 -9.86
N TYR A 482 -36.86 17.21 -9.67
CA TYR A 482 -36.60 16.27 -10.77
C TYR A 482 -37.87 16.01 -11.60
N ASN A 483 -38.99 15.67 -10.95
CA ASN A 483 -40.25 15.31 -11.60
C ASN A 483 -40.94 16.46 -12.34
N ASN A 484 -40.57 17.71 -12.06
CA ASN A 484 -41.09 18.92 -12.70
C ASN A 484 -40.15 19.48 -13.79
N GLN A 485 -39.07 18.79 -14.14
CA GLN A 485 -38.23 19.19 -15.28
C GLN A 485 -39.01 19.04 -16.61
N PRO A 486 -38.80 19.92 -17.61
CA PRO A 486 -39.61 19.94 -18.83
C PRO A 486 -39.42 18.71 -19.73
N ASN A 487 -38.25 18.05 -19.65
CA ASN A 487 -37.92 16.85 -20.42
C ASN A 487 -37.47 15.76 -19.45
N LEU A 488 -38.40 14.93 -18.96
CA LEU A 488 -38.05 13.78 -18.14
C LEU A 488 -37.32 12.73 -19.01
N PRO A 489 -36.12 12.27 -18.63
CA PRO A 489 -35.48 11.13 -19.29
C PRO A 489 -36.44 9.94 -19.30
N ARG A 490 -36.59 9.33 -20.49
CA ARG A 490 -37.46 8.17 -20.73
C ARG A 490 -38.94 8.38 -20.34
N GLY A 491 -39.36 9.62 -20.06
CA GLY A 491 -40.70 9.94 -19.58
C GLY A 491 -41.00 9.50 -18.14
N MET A 492 -40.02 8.96 -17.40
CA MET A 492 -40.26 8.33 -16.11
C MET A 492 -40.27 9.35 -14.96
N LYS A 493 -41.25 9.22 -14.06
CA LYS A 493 -41.30 9.94 -12.78
C LYS A 493 -40.82 9.05 -11.64
N VAL A 494 -40.19 9.65 -10.64
CA VAL A 494 -39.69 8.98 -9.44
C VAL A 494 -40.68 9.16 -8.29
N GLY A 495 -41.02 8.09 -7.59
CA GLY A 495 -41.85 8.12 -6.39
C GLY A 495 -41.05 8.34 -5.11
N TYR A 496 -41.68 8.89 -4.05
CA TYR A 496 -41.02 9.20 -2.77
C TYR A 496 -40.58 7.98 -1.93
N ARG A 497 -40.53 6.79 -2.51
CA ARG A 497 -40.01 5.55 -1.90
C ARG A 497 -38.90 4.91 -2.74
N ASP A 498 -38.63 5.45 -3.93
CA ASP A 498 -37.61 4.93 -4.84
C ASP A 498 -36.22 5.44 -4.40
N HIS A 499 -35.17 4.73 -4.81
CA HIS A 499 -33.79 5.15 -4.52
C HIS A 499 -33.42 6.41 -5.31
N TRP A 500 -32.91 7.42 -4.61
CA TRP A 500 -32.77 8.78 -5.12
C TRP A 500 -31.32 9.30 -5.25
N CYS A 501 -30.32 8.40 -5.19
CA CYS A 501 -28.91 8.76 -5.35
C CYS A 501 -28.62 9.47 -6.69
N ASP A 502 -29.11 8.90 -7.80
CA ASP A 502 -28.94 9.47 -9.14
C ASP A 502 -29.82 10.71 -9.37
N VAL A 503 -31.03 10.66 -8.83
CA VAL A 503 -32.00 11.78 -8.82
C VAL A 503 -31.40 13.01 -8.15
N PHE A 504 -30.58 12.84 -7.10
CA PHE A 504 -29.82 13.91 -6.47
C PHE A 504 -28.76 14.51 -7.41
N VAL A 505 -27.97 13.69 -8.12
CA VAL A 505 -26.99 14.21 -9.09
C VAL A 505 -27.68 15.04 -10.16
N SER A 506 -28.76 14.51 -10.72
CA SER A 506 -29.60 15.19 -11.72
C SER A 506 -30.26 16.45 -11.19
N PHE A 507 -30.70 16.44 -9.93
CA PHE A 507 -31.20 17.62 -9.22
C PHE A 507 -30.15 18.73 -9.09
N ILE A 508 -28.89 18.41 -8.76
CA ILE A 508 -27.80 19.40 -8.76
C ILE A 508 -27.56 19.94 -10.18
N GLY A 509 -27.71 19.10 -11.20
CA GLY A 509 -27.64 19.50 -12.61
C GLY A 509 -28.74 20.51 -12.97
N ILE A 510 -29.98 20.27 -12.52
CA ILE A 510 -31.12 21.17 -12.71
C ILE A 510 -30.89 22.51 -11.98
N GLN A 511 -30.54 22.48 -10.69
CA GLN A 511 -30.35 23.69 -9.87
C GLN A 511 -29.22 24.60 -10.37
N THR A 512 -28.17 24.01 -10.95
CA THR A 512 -27.03 24.77 -11.49
C THR A 512 -27.15 25.08 -12.98
N ASN A 513 -28.20 24.60 -13.65
CA ASN A 513 -28.38 24.65 -15.10
C ASN A 513 -27.17 24.06 -15.85
N THR A 514 -26.81 22.82 -15.49
CA THR A 514 -25.69 22.03 -16.05
C THR A 514 -26.09 20.61 -16.46
N THR A 515 -27.38 20.34 -16.71
CA THR A 515 -27.86 19.01 -17.17
C THR A 515 -27.27 18.60 -18.53
N ASP A 516 -26.88 19.57 -19.37
CA ASP A 516 -26.11 19.34 -20.60
C ASP A 516 -24.71 18.75 -20.34
N ILE A 517 -24.16 19.01 -19.16
CA ILE A 517 -22.83 18.56 -18.71
C ILE A 517 -22.96 17.29 -17.88
N ILE A 518 -23.63 17.36 -16.72
CA ILE A 518 -23.67 16.29 -15.72
C ILE A 518 -24.88 15.35 -15.84
N GLY A 519 -25.74 15.54 -16.85
CA GLY A 519 -26.91 14.71 -17.11
C GLY A 519 -28.12 15.03 -16.23
N SER A 520 -29.17 14.25 -16.44
CA SER A 520 -30.46 14.42 -15.75
C SER A 520 -31.24 13.11 -15.56
N GLU A 521 -30.57 11.94 -15.61
CA GLU A 521 -31.16 10.60 -15.44
C GLU A 521 -31.60 10.29 -13.99
N SER A 522 -32.44 9.26 -13.80
CA SER A 522 -32.86 8.77 -12.47
C SER A 522 -32.44 7.33 -12.18
N TYR A 523 -31.73 6.67 -13.09
CA TYR A 523 -31.30 5.28 -12.94
C TYR A 523 -29.81 5.16 -13.28
N VAL A 524 -29.03 4.75 -12.27
CA VAL A 524 -27.56 4.79 -12.30
C VAL A 524 -26.96 4.12 -13.55
N PRO A 525 -27.40 2.93 -14.02
CA PRO A 525 -26.92 2.35 -15.27
C PRO A 525 -27.26 3.17 -16.54
N TYR A 526 -28.42 3.83 -16.60
CA TYR A 526 -28.74 4.74 -17.71
C TYR A 526 -27.89 6.01 -17.66
N HIS A 527 -27.56 6.50 -16.47
CA HIS A 527 -26.65 7.63 -16.33
C HIS A 527 -25.21 7.28 -16.73
N MET A 528 -24.74 6.08 -16.38
CA MET A 528 -23.46 5.54 -16.88
C MET A 528 -23.46 5.48 -18.42
N GLN A 529 -24.52 4.94 -19.02
CA GLN A 529 -24.69 4.87 -20.48
C GLN A 529 -24.67 6.26 -21.14
N PHE A 530 -25.28 7.28 -20.52
CA PHE A 530 -25.22 8.67 -21.00
C PHE A 530 -23.78 9.20 -21.10
N PHE A 531 -22.91 8.90 -20.13
CA PHE A 531 -21.50 9.29 -20.20
C PHE A 531 -20.67 8.42 -21.15
N MET A 532 -21.01 7.14 -21.32
CA MET A 532 -20.40 6.29 -22.35
C MET A 532 -20.70 6.84 -23.75
N ASN A 533 -21.95 7.18 -24.04
CA ASN A 533 -22.37 7.79 -25.31
C ASN A 533 -21.70 9.14 -25.59
N LYS A 534 -21.25 9.85 -24.55
CA LYS A 534 -20.48 11.10 -24.66
C LYS A 534 -18.96 10.90 -24.76
N GLY A 535 -18.44 9.68 -24.66
CA GLY A 535 -17.00 9.41 -24.53
C GLY A 535 -16.39 9.99 -23.25
N GLN A 536 -17.20 10.14 -22.19
CA GLN A 536 -16.83 10.72 -20.89
C GLN A 536 -16.75 9.69 -19.77
N TRP A 537 -17.10 8.44 -20.05
CA TRP A 537 -16.96 7.32 -19.13
C TRP A 537 -15.51 6.82 -19.04
N ILE A 538 -15.10 6.39 -17.84
CA ILE A 538 -13.80 5.82 -17.51
C ILE A 538 -14.04 4.49 -16.80
N GLU A 539 -13.75 3.41 -17.53
CA GLU A 539 -13.96 2.02 -17.12
C GLU A 539 -13.11 1.60 -15.91
N ASP A 540 -11.88 2.11 -15.84
CA ASP A 540 -10.88 1.72 -14.83
C ASP A 540 -11.17 2.39 -13.47
N GLY A 541 -11.82 1.64 -12.57
CA GLY A 541 -12.07 2.04 -11.18
C GLY A 541 -10.81 2.24 -10.32
N THR A 542 -9.62 1.90 -10.82
CA THR A 542 -8.34 2.14 -10.13
C THR A 542 -7.75 3.54 -10.37
N ILE A 543 -8.26 4.29 -11.35
CA ILE A 543 -7.75 5.64 -11.61
C ILE A 543 -8.01 6.58 -10.42
N THR A 544 -7.11 7.55 -10.24
CA THR A 544 -7.36 8.68 -9.34
C THR A 544 -8.39 9.62 -9.99
N PRO A 545 -9.59 9.82 -9.40
CA PRO A 545 -10.59 10.73 -9.94
C PRO A 545 -10.18 12.21 -9.74
N ARG A 546 -11.05 13.11 -10.17
CA ARG A 546 -10.96 14.57 -10.02
C ARG A 546 -12.23 15.08 -9.34
N SER A 547 -12.15 16.26 -8.72
CA SER A 547 -13.34 16.97 -8.25
C SER A 547 -14.30 17.22 -9.42
N GLY A 548 -15.58 16.92 -9.23
CA GLY A 548 -16.60 16.94 -10.27
C GLY A 548 -16.66 15.70 -11.18
N ASP A 549 -15.75 14.73 -11.06
CA ASP A 549 -16.04 13.40 -11.61
C ASP A 549 -17.24 12.81 -10.83
N LEU A 550 -18.06 11.99 -11.47
CA LEU A 550 -19.09 11.20 -10.80
C LEU A 550 -18.55 9.79 -10.58
N ALA A 551 -18.54 9.31 -9.35
CA ALA A 551 -18.11 7.96 -8.99
C ALA A 551 -19.31 7.01 -9.00
N PHE A 552 -19.19 5.88 -9.69
CA PHE A 552 -20.24 4.87 -9.79
C PHE A 552 -19.81 3.64 -8.98
N PHE A 553 -20.75 2.96 -8.33
CA PHE A 553 -20.46 1.85 -7.43
C PHE A 553 -21.36 0.63 -7.64
N ASN A 554 -20.79 -0.55 -7.48
CA ASN A 554 -21.49 -1.80 -7.25
C ASN A 554 -20.98 -2.40 -5.93
N TRP A 555 -21.86 -2.54 -4.93
CA TRP A 555 -21.48 -2.93 -3.57
C TRP A 555 -21.15 -4.42 -3.41
N ASP A 556 -21.55 -5.26 -4.36
CA ASP A 556 -21.28 -6.71 -4.37
C ASP A 556 -19.92 -7.05 -5.03
N ALA A 557 -19.27 -6.07 -5.66
CA ALA A 557 -18.02 -6.27 -6.39
C ALA A 557 -16.80 -6.43 -5.45
N THR A 558 -16.05 -7.51 -5.67
CA THR A 558 -14.94 -7.95 -4.80
C THR A 558 -13.54 -7.80 -5.40
N SER A 559 -13.42 -7.33 -6.65
CA SER A 559 -12.12 -7.08 -7.30
C SER A 559 -12.18 -5.94 -8.33
N GLN A 560 -11.01 -5.48 -8.77
CA GLN A 560 -10.80 -4.58 -9.91
C GLN A 560 -10.06 -5.34 -11.03
N PRO A 561 -10.31 -5.03 -12.32
CA PRO A 561 -11.35 -4.12 -12.82
C PRO A 561 -12.76 -4.66 -12.57
N ASN A 562 -13.70 -3.75 -12.27
CA ASN A 562 -15.08 -4.07 -11.97
C ASN A 562 -15.96 -3.82 -13.20
N TYR A 563 -16.67 -4.84 -13.68
CA TYR A 563 -17.57 -4.78 -14.85
C TYR A 563 -19.04 -5.07 -14.50
N GLU A 564 -19.43 -4.97 -13.24
CA GLU A 564 -20.81 -5.23 -12.79
C GLU A 564 -21.73 -4.03 -13.02
N ILE A 565 -23.05 -4.20 -12.87
CA ILE A 565 -24.01 -3.10 -13.07
C ILE A 565 -23.95 -2.16 -11.85
N PRO A 566 -23.72 -0.84 -12.01
CA PRO A 566 -23.65 0.07 -10.87
C PRO A 566 -25.04 0.32 -10.26
N GLY A 567 -25.13 0.22 -8.94
CA GLY A 567 -26.35 0.48 -8.16
C GLY A 567 -26.35 1.81 -7.41
N HIS A 568 -25.23 2.55 -7.40
CA HIS A 568 -25.10 3.83 -6.71
C HIS A 568 -24.17 4.79 -7.46
N VAL A 569 -24.36 6.09 -7.27
CA VAL A 569 -23.54 7.16 -7.83
C VAL A 569 -23.33 8.30 -6.81
N SER A 570 -22.15 8.91 -6.81
CA SER A 570 -21.85 10.08 -5.98
C SER A 570 -21.04 11.14 -6.73
N ILE A 571 -21.03 12.37 -6.22
CA ILE A 571 -20.28 13.51 -6.80
C ILE A 571 -18.94 13.62 -6.09
N VAL A 572 -17.82 13.45 -6.78
CA VAL A 572 -16.48 13.59 -6.16
C VAL A 572 -16.23 15.05 -5.78
N GLU A 573 -16.10 15.32 -4.48
CA GLU A 573 -15.87 16.67 -3.94
C GLU A 573 -14.39 17.03 -3.92
N SER A 574 -13.51 16.11 -3.51
CA SER A 574 -12.06 16.35 -3.46
C SER A 574 -11.25 15.07 -3.38
N VAL A 575 -9.97 15.14 -3.76
CA VAL A 575 -9.07 13.97 -3.81
C VAL A 575 -7.74 14.32 -3.14
N HIS A 576 -7.36 13.57 -2.10
CA HIS A 576 -6.09 13.73 -1.40
C HIS A 576 -5.76 12.52 -0.50
N ASP A 577 -4.47 12.39 -0.13
CA ASP A 577 -3.96 11.39 0.83
C ASP A 577 -4.26 9.91 0.48
N GLY A 578 -4.54 9.59 -0.80
CA GLY A 578 -4.86 8.23 -1.28
C GLY A 578 -6.36 7.91 -1.31
N TYR A 579 -7.21 8.88 -0.99
CA TYR A 579 -8.67 8.76 -0.97
C TYR A 579 -9.30 9.81 -1.89
N PHE A 580 -10.54 9.53 -2.30
CA PHE A 580 -11.46 10.59 -2.70
C PHE A 580 -12.57 10.75 -1.67
N TYR A 581 -13.06 11.98 -1.57
CA TYR A 581 -14.18 12.38 -0.74
C TYR A 581 -15.29 12.81 -1.67
N SER A 582 -16.47 12.25 -1.49
CA SER A 582 -17.64 12.51 -2.33
C SER A 582 -18.82 13.06 -1.52
N ILE A 583 -19.78 13.64 -2.22
CA ILE A 583 -21.10 13.97 -1.70
C ILE A 583 -22.05 12.93 -2.30
N ASP A 584 -22.59 12.11 -1.40
CA ASP A 584 -23.38 10.93 -1.70
C ASP A 584 -24.80 11.21 -1.23
N ALA A 585 -25.80 10.63 -1.90
CA ALA A 585 -27.21 10.79 -1.55
C ALA A 585 -27.90 9.43 -1.47
N ASN A 586 -28.97 9.32 -0.67
CA ASN A 586 -29.63 8.05 -0.39
C ASN A 586 -28.67 7.01 0.25
N MET A 587 -27.82 7.45 1.19
CA MET A 587 -26.96 6.58 1.99
C MET A 587 -27.60 6.20 3.33
N PHE A 588 -27.40 4.97 3.81
CA PHE A 588 -28.07 4.41 4.99
C PHE A 588 -27.08 4.11 6.15
N PRO A 589 -26.51 5.14 6.82
CA PRO A 589 -25.44 4.96 7.80
C PRO A 589 -25.91 4.42 9.17
N GLU A 590 -27.18 4.66 9.56
CA GLU A 590 -27.70 4.30 10.89
C GLU A 590 -28.92 3.38 10.86
N GLU A 591 -29.85 3.59 9.91
CA GLU A 591 -31.16 2.94 9.88
C GLU A 591 -31.57 2.65 8.42
N TRP A 592 -31.91 1.39 8.13
CA TRP A 592 -32.42 1.01 6.81
C TRP A 592 -33.78 1.68 6.55
N GLY A 593 -33.90 2.34 5.39
CA GLY A 593 -35.11 3.04 4.98
C GLY A 593 -35.09 4.57 5.14
N ILE A 594 -33.99 5.15 5.64
CA ILE A 594 -33.77 6.61 5.66
C ILE A 594 -32.42 6.91 5.02
N GLY A 595 -32.47 7.43 3.79
CA GLY A 595 -31.34 7.86 3.00
C GLY A 595 -30.88 9.27 3.40
N TYR A 596 -29.58 9.49 3.47
CA TYR A 596 -28.98 10.80 3.77
C TYR A 596 -28.19 11.31 2.57
N VAL A 597 -28.13 12.64 2.43
CA VAL A 597 -27.02 13.30 1.72
C VAL A 597 -25.88 13.51 2.70
N GLU A 598 -24.73 12.91 2.47
CA GLU A 598 -23.58 12.99 3.37
C GLU A 598 -22.23 13.05 2.63
N ARG A 599 -21.14 13.16 3.40
CA ARG A 599 -19.78 13.07 2.86
C ARG A 599 -19.19 11.70 3.17
N ASN A 600 -18.90 10.93 2.13
CA ASN A 600 -18.19 9.67 2.26
C ASN A 600 -16.73 9.78 1.82
N GLN A 601 -15.93 8.79 2.23
CA GLN A 601 -14.51 8.67 1.93
C GLN A 601 -14.26 7.27 1.36
N TYR A 602 -13.76 7.21 0.13
CA TYR A 602 -13.47 5.97 -0.59
C TYR A 602 -11.98 5.83 -0.87
N ALA A 603 -11.45 4.62 -0.73
CA ALA A 603 -10.06 4.34 -1.11
C ALA A 603 -9.96 4.28 -2.64
N ILE A 604 -8.94 4.92 -3.22
CA ILE A 604 -8.75 4.87 -4.68
C ILE A 604 -8.41 3.41 -5.08
N GLY A 605 -9.18 2.84 -6.02
CA GLY A 605 -9.06 1.44 -6.45
C GLY A 605 -9.72 0.41 -5.54
N GLU A 606 -10.61 0.82 -4.63
CA GLU A 606 -11.51 -0.08 -3.89
C GLU A 606 -12.41 -0.88 -4.85
N SER A 607 -12.69 -2.16 -4.57
CA SER A 607 -13.37 -3.07 -5.50
C SER A 607 -14.79 -2.63 -5.88
N VAL A 608 -15.48 -1.98 -4.96
CA VAL A 608 -16.86 -1.52 -5.16
C VAL A 608 -16.97 -0.35 -6.13
N ILE A 609 -15.87 0.33 -6.46
CA ILE A 609 -15.85 1.39 -7.48
C ILE A 609 -16.05 0.73 -8.85
N ARG A 610 -17.19 0.97 -9.48
CA ARG A 610 -17.48 0.49 -10.82
C ARG A 610 -16.68 1.25 -11.89
N GLY A 611 -16.49 2.55 -11.69
CA GLY A 611 -15.80 3.43 -12.62
C GLY A 611 -16.17 4.89 -12.36
N PHE A 612 -15.75 5.77 -13.27
CA PHE A 612 -15.98 7.20 -13.13
C PHE A 612 -16.52 7.82 -14.42
N ALA A 613 -17.48 8.72 -14.32
CA ALA A 613 -17.77 9.66 -15.40
C ALA A 613 -16.99 10.96 -15.18
N ARG A 614 -16.51 11.58 -16.26
CA ARG A 614 -15.79 12.86 -16.25
C ARG A 614 -16.55 13.92 -17.07
N PRO A 615 -17.50 14.64 -16.45
CA PRO A 615 -18.22 15.72 -17.11
C PRO A 615 -17.28 16.86 -17.54
N VAL A 616 -17.62 17.51 -18.66
CA VAL A 616 -16.79 18.56 -19.26
C VAL A 616 -17.35 19.95 -18.90
N TYR A 617 -16.94 20.48 -17.75
CA TYR A 617 -17.46 21.72 -17.13
C TYR A 617 -17.22 23.05 -17.87
N LYS A 618 -16.79 23.03 -19.14
CA LYS A 618 -16.27 24.18 -19.92
C LYS A 618 -17.15 25.44 -19.93
#